data_AF-A0A7I7VPS6-F1
#
_entry.id   AF-A0A7I7VPS6-F1
#
_cell.length_a   1.000
_cell.length_b   1.000
_cell.length_c   1.000
_cell.angle_alpha   90.00
_cell.angle_beta   90.00
_cell.angle_gamma   90.00
#
_symmetry.space_group_name_H-M   'P 1'
#
loop_
_entity.id
_entity.type
_entity.pdbx_description
1 polymer ?
#
loop_
_entity_poly.entity_id
_entity_poly.type
_entity_poly.pdbx_seq_one_letter_code
_entity_poly.pdbx_strand_id
1 'polypeptide(L)'
;MFDSFDGAYGYRRIHAELVRAGEHVGEELVRKLMRELNLVAVQPKPYKRTTIPGKPEQAVADLVARDFTADKPGLSASATSPTSRRGKAGCMWRQSSTASTKR
;
A
#
# COMPACT_ATOMS: atom_id res chain seq x y z
N MET A 1 -19.97 14.53 8.22
CA MET A 1 -19.33 13.29 7.73
C MET A 1 -18.25 13.58 6.69
N PHE A 2 -18.55 14.21 5.54
CA PHE A 2 -17.52 14.60 4.57
C PHE A 2 -16.44 15.52 5.20
N ASP A 3 -16.85 16.54 5.95
CA ASP A 3 -15.94 17.46 6.67
C ASP A 3 -15.22 16.77 7.83
N SER A 4 -15.86 15.77 8.44
CA SER A 4 -15.26 14.96 9.53
C SER A 4 -14.07 14.11 9.07
N PHE A 5 -13.96 13.88 7.75
CA PHE A 5 -12.84 13.19 7.12
C PHE A 5 -11.98 14.14 6.25
N ASP A 6 -12.02 15.45 6.51
CA ASP A 6 -11.27 16.48 5.77
C ASP A 6 -11.50 16.44 4.25
N GLY A 7 -12.67 15.98 3.82
CA GLY A 7 -12.97 15.76 2.41
C GLY A 7 -12.13 14.67 1.74
N ALA A 8 -11.34 13.88 2.46
CA ALA A 8 -10.53 12.79 1.88
C ALA A 8 -11.37 11.65 1.33
N TYR A 9 -12.64 11.55 1.74
CA TYR A 9 -13.52 10.44 1.38
C TYR A 9 -14.38 10.82 0.17
N GLY A 10 -14.25 10.05 -0.91
CA GLY A 10 -15.18 10.09 -2.04
C GLY A 10 -16.45 9.30 -1.77
N TYR A 11 -17.40 9.36 -2.71
CA TYR A 11 -18.73 8.77 -2.59
C TYR A 11 -18.72 7.28 -2.20
N ARG A 12 -17.75 6.50 -2.69
CA ARG A 12 -17.62 5.07 -2.37
C ARG A 12 -17.33 4.82 -0.89
N ARG A 13 -16.45 5.64 -0.30
CA ARG A 13 -16.07 5.54 1.12
C ARG A 13 -17.17 6.07 2.03
N ILE A 14 -17.83 7.16 1.64
CA ILE A 14 -18.97 7.71 2.37
C ILE A 14 -20.12 6.71 2.38
N HIS A 15 -20.45 6.12 1.22
CA HIS A 15 -21.44 5.05 1.13
C HIS A 15 -21.10 3.88 2.07
N ALA A 16 -19.85 3.41 2.07
CA ALA A 16 -19.44 2.32 2.95
C ALA A 16 -19.63 2.67 4.44
N GLU A 17 -19.26 3.89 4.84
CA GLU A 17 -19.44 4.32 6.23
C GLU A 17 -20.91 4.55 6.60
N LEU A 18 -21.75 5.02 5.68
CA LEU A 18 -23.20 5.11 5.87
C LEU A 18 -23.82 3.72 6.08
N VAL A 19 -23.45 2.75 5.26
CA VAL A 19 -23.89 1.36 5.41
C VAL A 19 -23.44 0.77 6.75
N ARG A 20 -22.21 1.09 7.19
CA ARG A 20 -21.71 0.66 8.51
C ARG A 20 -22.45 1.31 9.67
N ALA A 21 -22.93 2.53 9.50
CA ALA A 21 -23.79 3.22 10.45
C ALA A 21 -25.24 2.72 10.44
N GLY A 22 -25.60 1.80 9.52
CA GLY A 22 -26.95 1.23 9.41
C GLY A 22 -27.87 1.97 8.45
N GLU A 23 -27.35 2.96 7.71
CA GLU A 23 -28.11 3.73 6.74
C GLU A 23 -28.23 2.97 5.40
N HIS A 24 -29.45 2.80 4.90
CA HIS A 24 -29.72 2.12 3.63
C HIS A 24 -29.75 3.15 2.49
N VAL A 25 -28.56 3.55 2.03
CA VAL A 25 -28.40 4.53 0.95
C VAL A 25 -27.74 3.88 -0.25
N GLY A 26 -28.25 4.11 -1.46
CA GLY A 26 -27.60 3.63 -2.69
C GLY A 26 -26.35 4.43 -3.03
N GLU A 27 -25.33 3.77 -3.60
CA GLU A 27 -24.07 4.41 -4.00
C GLU A 27 -24.28 5.57 -5.02
N GLU A 28 -25.26 5.42 -5.91
CA GLU A 28 -25.69 6.46 -6.86
C GLU A 28 -26.29 7.68 -6.17
N LEU A 29 -27.04 7.48 -5.09
CA LEU A 29 -27.65 8.57 -4.32
C LEU A 29 -26.57 9.41 -3.65
N VAL A 30 -25.59 8.76 -3.02
CA VAL A 30 -24.43 9.44 -2.44
C VAL A 30 -23.67 10.23 -3.51
N ARG A 31 -23.45 9.63 -4.69
CA ARG A 31 -22.78 10.32 -5.80
C ARG A 31 -23.56 11.54 -6.27
N LYS A 32 -24.89 11.42 -6.40
CA LYS A 32 -25.76 12.53 -6.80
C LYS A 32 -25.74 13.66 -5.78
N LEU A 33 -25.90 13.35 -4.50
CA LEU A 33 -25.82 14.35 -3.42
C LEU A 33 -24.47 15.05 -3.38
N MET A 34 -23.36 14.32 -3.50
CA MET A 34 -22.03 14.94 -3.55
C MET A 34 -21.88 15.88 -4.76
N ARG A 35 -22.44 15.53 -5.92
CA ARG A 35 -22.43 16.40 -7.10
C ARG A 35 -23.30 17.64 -6.92
N GLU A 36 -24.51 17.48 -6.39
CA GLU A 36 -25.45 18.60 -6.16
C GLU A 36 -24.91 19.59 -5.12
N LEU A 37 -24.27 19.07 -4.08
CA LEU A 37 -23.65 19.86 -3.01
C LEU A 37 -22.22 20.32 -3.35
N ASN A 38 -21.73 20.04 -4.56
CA ASN A 38 -20.37 20.36 -5.02
C ASN A 38 -19.26 19.85 -4.06
N LEU A 39 -19.47 18.71 -3.41
CA LEU A 39 -18.50 18.08 -2.52
C LEU A 39 -17.47 17.30 -3.33
N VAL A 40 -16.24 17.82 -3.40
CA VAL A 40 -15.14 17.22 -4.15
C VAL A 40 -14.14 16.59 -3.20
N ALA A 41 -13.93 15.27 -3.33
CA ALA A 41 -12.98 14.59 -2.49
C ALA A 41 -11.52 15.00 -2.78
N VAL A 42 -10.76 15.27 -1.73
CA VAL A 42 -9.36 15.64 -1.78
C VAL A 42 -8.55 14.47 -2.34
N GLN A 43 -7.86 14.69 -3.46
CA GLN A 43 -6.92 13.73 -4.03
C GLN A 43 -5.54 13.93 -3.39
N PRO A 44 -4.97 12.92 -2.71
CA PRO A 44 -3.62 13.02 -2.17
C PRO A 44 -2.63 13.35 -3.28
N LYS A 45 -1.78 14.36 -3.04
CA LYS A 45 -0.74 14.72 -4.00
C LYS A 45 0.24 13.55 -4.13
N PRO A 46 0.64 13.15 -5.36
CA PRO A 46 1.66 12.13 -5.52
C PRO A 46 2.94 12.54 -4.79
N TYR A 47 3.51 11.58 -4.05
CA TYR A 47 4.73 11.80 -3.28
C TYR A 47 5.90 12.16 -4.20
N LYS A 48 6.65 13.20 -3.84
CA LYS A 48 7.89 13.58 -4.53
C LYS A 48 9.09 13.05 -3.77
N ARG A 49 9.89 12.21 -4.42
CA ARG A 49 11.14 11.69 -3.84
C ARG A 49 12.19 12.81 -3.84
N THR A 50 12.57 13.28 -2.67
CA THR A 50 13.56 14.36 -2.48
C THR A 50 14.99 13.82 -2.48
N THR A 51 15.19 12.58 -2.07
CA THR A 51 16.51 11.96 -1.95
C THR A 51 16.86 11.15 -3.19
N ILE A 52 17.95 11.56 -3.85
CA ILE A 52 18.66 10.72 -4.82
C ILE A 52 19.64 9.87 -3.99
N PRO A 53 19.56 8.53 -4.03
CA PRO A 53 20.55 7.71 -3.36
C PRO A 53 21.94 8.04 -3.91
N GLY A 54 22.86 8.32 -2.99
CA GLY A 54 24.26 8.55 -3.34
C GLY A 54 24.83 7.36 -4.12
N LYS A 55 25.89 7.62 -4.89
CA LYS A 55 26.62 6.56 -5.58
C LYS A 55 27.05 5.52 -4.54
N PRO A 56 26.83 4.22 -4.76
CA PRO A 56 27.32 3.21 -3.82
C PRO A 56 28.84 3.40 -3.69
N GLU A 57 29.29 3.68 -2.47
CA GLU A 57 30.72 3.73 -2.17
C GLU A 57 31.33 2.34 -2.42
N GLN A 58 32.62 2.29 -2.78
CA GLN A 58 33.31 1.01 -2.90
C GLN A 58 33.13 0.22 -1.61
N ALA A 59 32.85 -1.09 -1.75
CA ALA A 59 32.73 -1.98 -0.61
C ALA A 59 33.98 -1.81 0.29
N VAL A 60 33.75 -1.38 1.53
CA VAL A 60 34.80 -1.19 2.53
C VAL A 60 35.53 -2.53 2.68
N ALA A 61 36.85 -2.50 2.65
CA ALA A 61 37.67 -3.70 2.77
C ALA A 61 37.35 -4.44 4.08
N ASP A 62 37.13 -5.75 4.00
CA ASP A 62 36.89 -6.59 5.18
C ASP A 62 38.20 -6.83 5.94
N LEU A 63 38.51 -5.94 6.88
CA LEU A 63 39.72 -6.01 7.71
C LEU A 63 39.68 -7.13 8.76
N VAL A 64 38.55 -7.81 8.93
CA VAL A 64 38.36 -8.85 9.95
C VAL A 64 38.42 -10.25 9.33
N ALA A 65 38.61 -10.34 8.01
CA ALA A 65 38.76 -11.60 7.26
C ALA A 65 37.71 -12.65 7.67
N ARG A 66 36.43 -12.24 7.73
CA ARG A 66 35.38 -13.14 8.21
C ARG A 66 35.00 -14.11 7.11
N ASP A 67 35.26 -15.38 7.35
CA ASP A 67 34.84 -16.44 6.46
C ASP A 67 33.33 -16.72 6.65
N PHE A 68 32.51 -16.15 5.76
CA PHE A 68 31.08 -16.44 5.68
C PHE A 68 30.78 -17.61 4.71
N THR A 69 31.81 -18.30 4.24
CA THR A 69 31.67 -19.42 3.31
C THR A 69 31.17 -20.64 4.09
N ALA A 70 29.89 -20.96 3.94
CA ALA A 70 29.36 -22.23 4.42
C ALA A 70 29.69 -23.33 3.39
N ASP A 71 30.16 -24.50 3.85
CA ASP A 71 30.50 -25.67 3.00
C ASP A 71 29.36 -26.11 2.06
N LYS A 72 28.11 -25.80 2.40
CA LYS A 72 26.92 -26.03 1.56
C LYS A 72 25.99 -24.82 1.65
N PRO A 73 25.51 -24.28 0.52
CA PRO A 73 24.55 -23.19 0.54
C PRO A 73 23.25 -23.67 1.21
N GLY A 74 22.89 -23.07 2.35
CA GLY A 74 21.62 -23.32 3.05
C GLY A 74 21.70 -23.87 4.48
N LEU A 75 22.89 -24.13 5.05
CA LEU A 75 23.01 -24.61 6.44
C LEU A 75 23.13 -23.48 7.48
N SER A 76 23.50 -22.25 7.08
CA SER A 76 23.39 -21.08 7.96
C SER A 76 21.98 -20.49 7.85
N ALA A 77 21.04 -21.07 8.61
CA ALA A 77 19.67 -20.58 8.70
C ALA A 77 19.56 -19.33 9.59
N SER A 78 20.30 -18.26 9.28
CA SER A 78 19.90 -16.91 9.67
C SER A 78 19.26 -16.22 8.46
N ALA A 79 18.08 -15.62 8.68
CA ALA A 79 17.23 -15.03 7.64
C ALA A 79 17.81 -13.77 6.96
N THR A 80 19.13 -13.58 6.99
CA THR A 80 19.83 -12.38 6.53
C THR A 80 20.95 -12.69 5.51
N SER A 81 21.04 -13.94 5.03
CA SER A 81 22.01 -14.30 3.98
C SER A 81 21.70 -13.60 2.64
N PRO A 82 22.69 -12.96 1.98
CA PRO A 82 22.47 -12.16 0.76
C PRO A 82 22.01 -12.98 -0.46
N THR A 83 22.20 -14.30 -0.42
CA THR A 83 21.82 -15.25 -1.47
C THR A 83 20.40 -15.84 -1.28
N SER A 84 19.75 -15.58 -0.14
CA SER A 84 18.37 -16.02 0.04
C SER A 84 17.48 -15.27 -0.97
N ARG A 85 16.69 -16.02 -1.76
CA ARG A 85 15.68 -15.37 -2.61
C ARG A 85 14.76 -14.59 -1.69
N ARG A 86 14.61 -13.29 -1.94
CA ARG A 86 13.51 -12.52 -1.35
C ARG A 86 12.22 -13.27 -1.64
N GLY A 87 11.61 -13.83 -0.59
CA GLY A 87 10.24 -14.32 -0.69
C GLY A 87 9.36 -13.17 -1.19
N LYS A 88 8.40 -13.45 -2.06
CA LYS A 88 7.42 -12.43 -2.45
C LYS A 88 6.76 -11.92 -1.18
N ALA A 89 6.97 -10.64 -0.84
CA ALA A 89 6.04 -9.92 0.01
C ALA A 89 4.72 -9.84 -0.77
N GLY A 90 3.82 -10.80 -0.53
CA GLY A 90 2.44 -10.67 -0.96
C GLY A 90 1.82 -9.51 -0.20
N CYS A 91 1.04 -8.67 -0.89
CA CYS A 91 0.20 -7.68 -0.22
C CYS A 91 -0.64 -8.38 0.86
N MET A 92 -0.48 -7.98 2.12
CA MET A 92 -1.29 -8.45 3.26
C MET A 92 -2.72 -7.88 3.24
N TRP A 93 -3.05 -7.08 2.22
CA TRP A 93 -4.41 -6.64 1.95
C TRP A 93 -5.14 -7.74 1.21
N ARG A 94 -6.27 -8.18 1.79
CA ARG A 94 -7.23 -9.05 1.12
C ARG A 94 -7.59 -8.44 -0.24
N GLN A 95 -7.23 -9.12 -1.33
CA GLN A 95 -7.77 -8.77 -2.65
C GLN A 95 -9.25 -9.15 -2.64
N SER A 96 -10.11 -8.20 -2.32
CA SER A 96 -11.54 -8.35 -2.59
C SER A 96 -11.75 -8.20 -4.09
N SER A 97 -11.60 -9.31 -4.83
CA SER A 97 -12.07 -9.41 -6.20
C SER A 97 -13.60 -9.39 -6.17
N THR A 98 -14.20 -8.32 -6.68
CA THR A 98 -15.58 -8.36 -7.17
C THR A 98 -15.54 -8.24 -8.68
N ALA A 99 -15.12 -9.32 -9.34
CA ALA A 99 -15.35 -9.48 -10.76
C ALA A 99 -16.85 -9.78 -10.98
N SER A 100 -17.61 -8.77 -11.39
CA SER A 100 -18.94 -8.96 -11.96
C SER A 100 -18.80 -9.01 -13.47
N THR A 101 -18.75 -10.21 -14.05
CA THR A 101 -18.88 -10.41 -15.49
C THR A 101 -20.25 -9.91 -15.95
N LYS A 102 -20.28 -8.90 -16.81
CA LYS A 102 -21.50 -8.40 -17.45
C LYS A 102 -21.81 -9.28 -18.67
N ARG A 103 -23.02 -9.84 -18.73
CA ARG A 103 -23.63 -10.38 -19.97
C ARG A 103 -24.17 -9.24 -20.83
#